data_AF-B2KI84-F1
#
_entry.id   AF-B2KI84-F1
#
_cell.length_a   1.000
_cell.length_b   1.000
_cell.length_c   1.000
_cell.angle_alpha   90.00
_cell.angle_beta   90.00
_cell.angle_gamma   90.00
#
_symmetry.space_group_name_H-M   'P 1'
#
loop_
_entity.id
_entity.type
_entity.pdbx_description
1 polymer ?
#
loop_
_entity_poly.entity_id
_entity_poly.type
_entity_poly.pdbx_seq_one_letter_code
_entity_poly.pdbx_strand_id
1 'polypeptide(L)'
;MCGRKAVIKNADMSEEMQQDSVECATQALEKYNIEKDIAAHMKKEFDKKYNPTWHCIVGRNFGSYLTHETKNFIYFYLGQVVILLFKSGEKHGLCYTSSDPSKNKDCSLNSKYQRLKSSALPKGTP
;
A
#
# COMPACT_ATOMS: atom_id res chain seq x y z
N MET A 1 -16.86 20.84 -5.43
CA MET A 1 -15.92 19.71 -5.34
C MET A 1 -15.60 19.50 -3.88
N CYS A 2 -15.91 18.32 -3.32
CA CYS A 2 -15.54 18.00 -1.94
C CYS A 2 -14.03 17.79 -1.91
N GLY A 3 -13.28 18.83 -1.53
CA GLY A 3 -11.83 18.81 -1.44
C GLY A 3 -11.37 17.85 -0.36
N ARG A 4 -11.32 16.55 -0.66
CA ARG A 4 -10.68 15.56 0.22
C ARG A 4 -9.19 15.88 0.21
N LYS A 5 -8.68 16.42 1.32
CA LYS A 5 -7.27 16.77 1.45
C LYS A 5 -6.44 15.49 1.43
N ALA A 6 -5.50 15.42 0.49
CA ALA A 6 -4.48 14.38 0.46
C ALA A 6 -3.37 14.72 1.48
N VAL A 7 -2.94 13.73 2.23
CA VAL A 7 -1.81 13.84 3.17
C VAL A 7 -0.84 12.70 2.87
N ILE A 8 0.22 13.03 2.15
CA ILE A 8 1.29 12.08 1.82
C ILE A 8 2.11 11.82 3.09
N LYS A 9 2.25 10.54 3.44
CA LYS A 9 3.03 10.11 4.61
C LYS A 9 4.41 9.62 4.21
N ASN A 10 4.48 8.89 3.10
CA ASN A 10 5.73 8.46 2.52
C ASN A 10 5.55 8.31 1.01
N ALA A 11 6.56 8.71 0.24
CA ALA A 11 6.56 8.57 -1.20
C ALA A 11 8.00 8.40 -1.67
N ASP A 12 8.22 7.39 -2.51
CA ASP A 12 9.43 7.18 -3.28
C ASP A 12 9.00 7.12 -4.75
N MET A 13 8.72 8.29 -5.34
CA MET A 13 8.36 8.52 -6.75
C MET A 13 8.40 10.03 -7.05
N SER A 14 8.35 10.44 -8.33
CA SER A 14 8.35 11.86 -8.73
C SER A 14 7.09 12.60 -8.28
N GLU A 15 7.18 13.91 -8.03
CA GLU A 15 6.03 14.74 -7.62
C GLU A 15 4.86 14.67 -8.61
N GLU A 16 5.16 14.63 -9.91
CA GLU A 16 4.16 14.42 -10.97
C GLU A 16 3.39 13.11 -10.77
N MET A 17 4.10 12.01 -10.47
CA MET A 17 3.48 10.70 -10.22
C MET A 17 2.71 10.68 -8.89
N GLN A 18 3.17 11.42 -7.88
CA GLN A 18 2.44 11.59 -6.62
C GLN A 18 1.11 12.30 -6.85
N GLN A 19 1.13 13.38 -7.63
CA GLN A 19 -0.06 14.13 -7.99
C GLN A 19 -1.04 13.27 -8.81
N ASP A 20 -0.55 12.55 -9.81
CA ASP A 20 -1.34 11.59 -10.58
C ASP A 20 -1.98 10.50 -9.69
N SER A 21 -1.25 10.02 -8.67
CA SER A 21 -1.76 9.03 -7.71
C SER A 21 -2.92 9.58 -6.89
N VAL A 22 -2.80 10.82 -6.42
CA VAL A 22 -3.83 11.52 -5.64
C VAL A 22 -5.07 11.80 -6.49
N GLU A 23 -4.87 12.25 -7.72
CA GLU A 23 -5.97 12.52 -8.65
C GLU A 23 -6.71 11.25 -9.04
N CYS A 24 -5.99 10.18 -9.38
CA CYS A 24 -6.57 8.88 -9.69
C CYS A 24 -7.39 8.34 -8.50
N ALA A 25 -6.84 8.42 -7.29
CA ALA A 25 -7.55 8.04 -6.07
C ALA A 25 -8.80 8.88 -5.82
N THR A 26 -8.73 10.18 -6.08
CA THR A 26 -9.86 11.10 -5.90
C THR A 26 -11.00 10.73 -6.83
N GLN A 27 -10.70 10.51 -8.12
CA GLN A 27 -11.67 10.06 -9.12
C GLN A 27 -12.25 8.67 -8.79
N ALA A 28 -11.41 7.75 -8.32
CA ALA A 28 -11.83 6.40 -7.96
C ALA A 28 -12.82 6.43 -6.78
N LEU A 29 -12.54 7.23 -5.75
CA LEU A 29 -13.42 7.43 -4.60
C LEU A 29 -14.72 8.18 -4.93
N GLU A 30 -14.79 8.90 -6.05
CA GLU A 30 -16.04 9.51 -6.53
C GLU A 30 -16.91 8.51 -7.30
N LYS A 31 -16.28 7.56 -8.00
CA LYS A 31 -16.98 6.54 -8.80
C LYS A 31 -17.36 5.29 -8.01
N TYR A 32 -16.55 4.91 -7.04
CA TYR A 32 -16.67 3.64 -6.31
C TYR A 32 -16.75 3.89 -4.80
N ASN A 33 -17.63 3.13 -4.13
CA ASN A 33 -17.80 3.17 -2.68
C ASN A 33 -17.14 1.98 -1.97
N ILE A 34 -16.72 0.95 -2.71
CA ILE A 34 -16.12 -0.28 -2.18
C ILE A 34 -14.60 -0.18 -2.31
N GLU A 35 -13.87 -0.37 -1.20
CA GLU A 35 -12.40 -0.22 -1.17
C GLU A 35 -11.69 -1.11 -2.19
N LYS A 36 -12.20 -2.34 -2.37
CA LYS A 36 -11.69 -3.29 -3.36
C LYS A 36 -11.76 -2.73 -4.79
N ASP A 37 -12.85 -2.07 -5.14
CA ASP A 37 -13.07 -1.56 -6.49
C ASP A 37 -12.21 -0.31 -6.75
N ILE A 38 -12.04 0.53 -5.72
CA ILE A 38 -11.12 1.67 -5.74
C ILE A 38 -9.68 1.18 -5.99
N ALA A 39 -9.25 0.17 -5.22
CA ALA A 39 -7.92 -0.42 -5.38
C ALA A 39 -7.71 -1.02 -6.78
N ALA A 40 -8.71 -1.74 -7.30
CA ALA A 40 -8.67 -2.33 -8.63
C ALA A 40 -8.61 -1.26 -9.74
N HIS A 41 -9.36 -0.16 -9.58
CA HIS A 41 -9.33 0.96 -10.51
C HIS A 41 -7.95 1.62 -10.56
N MET A 42 -7.40 1.97 -9.39
CA MET A 42 -6.06 2.58 -9.30
C MET A 42 -4.98 1.68 -9.88
N LYS A 43 -5.00 0.38 -9.54
CA LYS A 43 -4.07 -0.61 -10.10
C LYS A 43 -4.13 -0.61 -11.62
N LYS A 44 -5.32 -0.67 -12.20
CA LYS A 44 -5.52 -0.76 -13.66
C LYS A 44 -5.02 0.48 -14.40
N GLU A 45 -5.28 1.68 -13.86
CA GLU A 45 -4.81 2.93 -14.44
C GLU A 45 -3.28 3.05 -14.36
N PHE A 46 -2.69 2.68 -13.22
CA PHE A 46 -1.23 2.70 -13.05
C PHE A 46 -0.50 1.64 -13.87
N ASP A 47 -1.05 0.42 -13.98
CA ASP A 47 -0.53 -0.62 -14.87
C ASP A 47 -0.49 -0.14 -16.33
N LYS A 48 -1.52 0.59 -16.76
CA LYS A 48 -1.61 1.14 -18.12
C LYS A 48 -0.64 2.31 -18.35
N LYS A 49 -0.44 3.17 -17.36
CA LYS A 49 0.38 4.40 -17.50
C LYS A 49 1.86 4.18 -17.21
N TYR A 50 2.22 3.33 -16.25
CA TYR A 50 3.59 3.17 -15.73
C TYR A 50 4.14 1.75 -15.81
N ASN A 51 3.54 0.92 -16.66
CA ASN A 51 3.84 -0.50 -16.87
C ASN A 51 3.54 -1.39 -15.65
N PRO A 52 2.99 -2.59 -15.87
CA PRO A 52 2.71 -3.55 -14.79
C PRO A 52 3.98 -4.05 -14.08
N THR A 53 3.90 -4.65 -12.89
CA THR A 53 2.69 -4.94 -12.11
C THR A 53 2.62 -4.06 -10.86
N TRP A 54 1.60 -3.19 -10.81
CA TRP A 54 1.26 -2.38 -9.66
C TRP A 54 0.32 -3.12 -8.70
N HIS A 55 0.42 -2.77 -7.44
CA HIS A 55 -0.44 -3.26 -6.37
C HIS A 55 -0.98 -2.06 -5.60
N CYS A 56 -2.28 -2.09 -5.32
CA CYS A 56 -2.96 -1.05 -4.56
C CYS A 56 -3.72 -1.67 -3.38
N ILE A 57 -3.60 -1.05 -2.21
CA ILE A 57 -4.39 -1.35 -1.00
C ILE A 57 -5.13 -0.09 -0.60
N VAL A 58 -6.40 -0.25 -0.29
CA VAL A 58 -7.27 0.82 0.19
C VAL A 58 -7.95 0.33 1.46
N GLY A 59 -7.92 1.13 2.52
CA GLY A 59 -8.56 0.79 3.79
C GLY A 59 -8.46 1.89 4.82
N ARG A 60 -9.25 1.82 5.89
CA ARG A 60 -9.25 2.83 6.95
C ARG A 60 -8.15 2.57 7.99
N ASN A 61 -7.93 1.30 8.33
CA ASN A 61 -6.93 0.85 9.29
C ASN A 61 -6.23 -0.41 8.74
N PHE A 62 -4.96 -0.29 8.37
CA PHE A 62 -4.14 -1.44 7.99
C PHE A 62 -2.66 -1.19 8.28
N GLY A 63 -1.94 -2.27 8.57
CA GLY A 63 -0.48 -2.30 8.63
C GLY A 63 0.03 -3.27 7.57
N SER A 64 1.01 -2.85 6.78
CA SER A 64 1.61 -3.68 5.74
C SER A 64 3.13 -3.63 5.83
N TYR A 65 3.76 -4.79 5.71
CA TYR A 65 5.21 -4.90 5.55
C TYR A 65 5.47 -5.43 4.15
N LEU A 66 6.08 -4.63 3.27
CA LEU A 66 6.27 -5.03 1.87
C LEU A 66 7.60 -4.53 1.32
N THR A 67 8.17 -5.32 0.42
CA THR A 67 9.31 -4.93 -0.40
C THR A 67 8.79 -4.42 -1.74
N HIS A 68 9.16 -3.21 -2.13
CA HIS A 68 8.77 -2.57 -3.39
C HIS A 68 9.98 -2.27 -4.27
N GLU A 69 9.74 -2.07 -5.57
CA GLU A 69 10.75 -1.52 -6.46
C GLU A 69 11.03 -0.05 -6.12
N THR A 70 12.29 0.34 -6.17
CA THR A 70 12.70 1.74 -5.95
C THR A 70 11.96 2.68 -6.91
N LYS A 71 11.63 3.89 -6.44
CA LYS A 71 10.95 4.96 -7.20
C LYS A 71 9.50 4.66 -7.62
N ASN A 72 8.89 3.61 -7.10
CA ASN A 72 7.52 3.21 -7.45
C ASN A 72 6.69 2.89 -6.19
N PHE A 73 6.70 3.78 -5.20
CA PHE A 73 5.98 3.59 -3.94
C PHE A 73 5.36 4.89 -3.40
N ILE A 74 4.10 4.83 -2.98
CA ILE A 74 3.42 5.94 -2.31
C ILE A 74 2.43 5.45 -1.26
N TYR A 75 2.42 6.14 -0.13
CA TYR A 75 1.54 5.93 1.00
C TYR A 75 0.97 7.27 1.45
N PHE A 76 -0.36 7.43 1.32
CA PHE A 76 -1.04 8.67 1.64
C PHE A 76 -2.44 8.44 2.21
N TYR A 77 -2.94 9.45 2.89
CA TYR A 77 -4.29 9.53 3.39
C TYR A 77 -5.10 10.44 2.48
N LEU A 78 -6.32 10.02 2.15
CA LEU A 78 -7.29 10.83 1.42
C LEU A 78 -8.59 10.87 2.22
N GLY A 79 -8.73 11.91 3.04
CA GLY A 79 -9.78 11.98 4.06
C GLY A 79 -9.58 10.95 5.17
N GLN A 80 -10.53 10.02 5.33
CA GLN A 80 -10.48 8.94 6.34
C GLN A 80 -9.96 7.61 5.78
N VAL A 81 -9.64 7.57 4.49
CA VAL A 81 -9.17 6.37 3.81
C VAL A 81 -7.66 6.49 3.60
N VAL A 82 -6.97 5.39 3.82
CA VAL A 82 -5.55 5.24 3.59
C VAL A 82 -5.35 4.47 2.29
N ILE A 83 -4.43 4.94 1.46
CA ILE A 83 -4.13 4.38 0.15
C ILE A 83 -2.64 4.09 0.10
N LEU A 84 -2.33 2.85 -0.27
CA LEU A 84 -0.98 2.38 -0.48
C LEU A 84 -0.88 1.84 -1.90
N LEU A 85 0.03 2.41 -2.69
CA LEU A 85 0.25 2.03 -4.08
C LEU A 85 1.75 1.77 -4.27
N PHE A 86 2.09 0.60 -4.79
CA PHE A 86 3.48 0.23 -5.00
C PHE A 86 3.64 -0.74 -6.17
N LYS A 87 4.83 -0.75 -6.77
CA LYS A 87 5.21 -1.71 -7.81
C LYS A 87 6.08 -2.82 -7.22
N SER A 88 5.80 -4.05 -7.63
CA SER A 88 6.59 -5.24 -7.25
C SER A 88 6.70 -6.21 -8.41
N GLY A 89 7.92 -6.51 -8.84
CA GLY A 89 8.21 -7.67 -9.68
C GLY A 89 7.92 -8.98 -8.95
N GLU A 90 7.42 -9.99 -9.67
CA GLU A 90 6.82 -11.24 -9.18
C GLU A 90 7.69 -12.17 -8.29
N LYS A 91 8.85 -11.75 -7.76
CA LYS A 91 9.78 -12.68 -7.08
C LYS A 91 9.75 -12.70 -5.56
N HIS A 92 9.07 -11.78 -4.88
CA HIS A 92 9.00 -11.82 -3.42
C HIS A 92 7.59 -11.54 -2.89
N GLY A 93 7.01 -12.55 -2.24
CA GLY A 93 5.65 -12.54 -1.70
C GLY A 93 5.36 -11.33 -0.82
N LEU A 94 4.19 -10.74 -1.06
CA LEU A 94 3.68 -9.60 -0.31
C LEU A 94 3.03 -10.13 0.99
N CYS A 95 3.56 -9.73 2.15
CA CYS A 95 2.93 -10.06 3.45
C CYS A 95 1.94 -8.96 3.86
N TYR A 96 0.65 -9.24 3.67
CA TYR A 96 -0.42 -8.39 4.16
C TYR A 96 -0.85 -8.85 5.54
N THR A 97 -0.52 -8.09 6.59
CA THR A 97 -1.13 -8.30 7.91
C THR A 97 -2.44 -7.53 7.97
N SER A 98 -3.52 -8.15 7.52
CA SER A 98 -4.87 -7.72 7.91
C SER A 98 -4.96 -7.69 9.43
N SER A 99 -5.59 -6.65 10.01
CA SER A 99 -5.94 -6.61 11.44
C SER A 99 -6.95 -7.70 11.84
N ASP A 100 -7.51 -8.41 10.87
CA ASP A 100 -8.39 -9.56 11.02
C ASP A 100 -7.57 -10.86 10.80
N PRO A 101 -7.26 -11.63 11.88
CA PRO A 101 -6.44 -12.85 11.81
C PRO A 101 -7.02 -13.94 10.90
N SER A 102 -8.32 -13.90 10.63
CA SER A 102 -9.06 -14.90 9.86
C SER A 102 -8.77 -14.87 8.35
N LYS A 103 -8.20 -13.78 7.83
CA LYS A 103 -7.91 -13.59 6.39
C LYS A 103 -6.45 -13.85 6.01
N ASN A 104 -5.64 -14.32 6.95
CA ASN A 104 -4.23 -14.64 6.73
C ASN A 104 -4.09 -16.00 6.04
N LYS A 105 -4.33 -16.06 4.73
CA LYS A 105 -4.27 -17.30 3.93
C LYS A 105 -2.97 -17.50 3.14
N ASP A 106 -1.90 -16.75 3.42
CA ASP A 106 -0.60 -17.03 2.80
C ASP A 106 0.51 -17.32 3.82
N CYS A 107 0.97 -18.57 3.78
CA CYS A 107 1.64 -19.30 4.85
C CYS A 107 3.18 -19.15 4.86
N SER A 108 3.78 -18.43 3.91
CA SER A 108 5.26 -18.46 3.74
C SER A 108 6.04 -17.41 4.55
N LEU A 109 5.41 -16.33 5.01
CA LEU A 109 6.11 -15.19 5.65
C LEU A 109 6.03 -15.13 7.19
N ASN A 110 5.17 -15.95 7.81
CA ASN A 110 5.13 -16.06 9.27
C ASN A 110 6.48 -16.53 9.86
N SER A 111 7.23 -17.36 9.10
CA SER A 111 8.55 -17.85 9.50
C SER A 111 9.61 -16.73 9.53
N LYS A 112 9.58 -15.79 8.58
CA LYS A 112 10.54 -14.68 8.50
C LYS A 112 10.25 -13.59 9.53
N TYR A 113 8.97 -13.34 9.81
CA TYR A 113 8.53 -12.39 10.84
C TYR A 113 8.80 -12.89 12.27
N GLN A 114 8.63 -14.19 12.53
CA GLN A 114 9.06 -14.80 13.81
C GLN A 114 10.58 -14.73 14.00
N ARG A 115 11.37 -14.86 12.94
CA ARG A 115 12.83 -14.78 13.01
C ARG A 115 13.34 -13.37 13.33
N LEU A 116 12.71 -12.33 12.77
CA LEU A 116 13.06 -10.93 13.02
C LEU A 116 12.67 -10.44 14.43
N LYS A 117 11.57 -10.93 15.01
CA LYS A 117 11.23 -10.63 16.42
C LYS A 117 12.21 -11.24 17.42
N SER A 118 12.85 -12.36 17.08
CA SER A 118 13.90 -12.97 17.90
C SER A 118 15.21 -12.15 17.91
N SER A 119 15.52 -11.44 16.82
CA SER A 119 16.76 -10.67 16.69
C SER A 119 16.68 -9.22 17.20
N ALA A 120 15.51 -8.72 17.59
CA ALA A 120 15.28 -7.32 17.96
C ALA A 120 14.78 -7.16 19.42
N LEU A 121 15.48 -7.77 20.37
CA LEU A 121 15.49 -7.31 21.75
C LEU A 121 16.90 -6.80 22.06
N PRO A 122 17.17 -5.49 22.12
CA PRO A 122 18.35 -5.01 22.81
C PRO A 122 18.19 -5.40 24.28
N LYS A 123 19.06 -6.30 24.76
CA LYS A 123 19.23 -6.53 26.19
C LYS A 123 19.55 -5.19 26.81
N GLY A 124 18.66 -4.70 27.67
CA GLY A 124 18.92 -3.54 28.49
C GLY A 124 20.23 -3.75 29.24
N THR A 125 21.14 -2.80 29.07
CA THR A 125 22.19 -2.53 30.03
C THR A 125 21.55 -1.99 31.30
N PRO A 126 21.88 -2.59 32.45
CA PRO A 126 22.40 -1.80 33.56
C PRO A 126 23.93 -1.80 33.55
#